data_AF-A0A927J7A0-F1
#
_entry.id   AF-A0A927J7A0-F1
#
_cell.length_a   1.000
_cell.length_b   1.000
_cell.length_c   1.000
_cell.angle_alpha   90.00
_cell.angle_beta   90.00
_cell.angle_gamma   90.00
#
_symmetry.space_group_name_H-M   'P 1'
#
loop_
_entity.id
_entity.type
_entity.pdbx_description
1 polymer ?
#
loop_
_entity_poly.entity_id
_entity_poly.type
_entity_poly.pdbx_seq_one_letter_code
_entity_poly.pdbx_strand_id
1 'polypeptide(L)'
;MNIIGNNIRTQMKLNGLSLADLADKLENIVSRQALHRYVKGEVIPDNVMIEKLSKVFNVHINKLIQAPSDRVKVELGEIRYFKFRSY
;
A
#
# COMPACT_ATOMS: atom_id res chain seq x y z
N MET A 1 7.65 -12.21 9.67
CA MET A 1 7.29 -10.78 9.47
C MET A 1 5.88 -10.74 8.90
N ASN A 2 4.96 -9.97 9.49
CA ASN A 2 3.56 -9.94 9.04
C ASN A 2 3.43 -9.19 7.69
N ILE A 3 2.80 -9.83 6.72
CA ILE A 3 2.60 -9.31 5.36
C ILE A 3 1.83 -7.98 5.38
N ILE A 4 0.75 -7.92 6.16
CA ILE A 4 -0.16 -6.78 6.19
C ILE A 4 0.58 -5.54 6.71
N GLY A 5 1.36 -5.68 7.78
CA GLY A 5 2.15 -4.57 8.34
C GLY A 5 3.17 -4.01 7.34
N ASN A 6 3.85 -4.89 6.60
CA ASN A 6 4.77 -4.48 5.53
C ASN A 6 4.05 -3.78 4.38
N ASN A 7 2.89 -4.27 3.97
CA ASN A 7 2.09 -3.63 2.93
C ASN A 7 1.62 -2.25 3.35
N ILE A 8 1.12 -2.09 4.58
CA ILE A 8 0.73 -0.78 5.14
C ILE A 8 1.93 0.16 5.13
N ARG A 9 3.10 -0.28 5.64
CA ARG A 9 4.33 0.53 5.62
C ARG A 9 4.71 0.97 4.21
N THR A 10 4.52 0.10 3.22
CA THR A 10 4.82 0.38 1.82
C THR A 10 3.85 1.41 1.25
N GLN A 11 2.55 1.25 1.50
CA GLN A 11 1.54 2.22 1.08
C GLN A 11 1.74 3.58 1.74
N MET A 12 2.14 3.63 3.01
CA MET A 12 2.50 4.87 3.69
C MET A 12 3.66 5.59 2.99
N LYS A 13 4.72 4.85 2.64
CA LYS A 13 5.87 5.41 1.89
C LYS A 13 5.45 5.92 0.51
N LEU A 14 4.65 5.15 -0.23
CA LEU A 14 4.17 5.52 -1.56
C LEU A 14 3.27 6.78 -1.54
N ASN A 15 2.48 6.93 -0.49
CA ASN A 15 1.61 8.10 -0.30
C ASN A 15 2.29 9.27 0.43
N GLY A 16 3.56 9.14 0.83
CA GLY A 16 4.27 10.17 1.59
C GLY A 16 3.68 10.45 2.98
N LEU A 17 3.04 9.46 3.61
CA LEU A 17 2.34 9.61 4.89
C LEU A 17 3.21 9.16 6.07
N SER A 18 3.22 9.95 7.15
CA SER A 18 3.70 9.54 8.45
C SER A 18 2.63 8.77 9.25
N LEU A 19 3.00 8.20 10.39
CA LEU A 19 2.05 7.51 11.27
C LEU A 19 1.02 8.48 11.87
N ALA A 20 1.42 9.73 12.12
CA ALA A 20 0.52 10.78 12.57
C ALA A 20 -0.48 11.14 11.47
N ASP A 21 0.00 11.38 10.25
CA ASP A 21 -0.87 11.71 9.11
C ASP A 21 -1.87 10.59 8.81
N LEU A 22 -1.45 9.34 8.97
CA LEU A 22 -2.34 8.19 8.81
C LEU A 22 -3.42 8.15 9.90
N ALA A 23 -3.07 8.45 11.16
CA ALA A 23 -4.03 8.52 12.25
C ALA A 23 -5.05 9.66 12.03
N ASP A 24 -4.58 10.81 11.55
CA ASP A 24 -5.41 11.97 11.25
C ASP A 24 -6.33 11.70 10.05
N LYS A 25 -5.84 11.06 8.98
CA LYS A 25 -6.65 10.62 7.83
C LYS A 25 -7.67 9.54 8.20
N LEU A 26 -7.43 8.78 9.26
CA LEU A 26 -8.37 7.83 9.84
C LEU A 26 -9.28 8.48 10.89
N GLU A 27 -9.35 9.81 10.92
CA GLU A 27 -10.20 10.61 11.81
C GLU A 27 -10.02 10.25 13.30
N ASN A 28 -8.80 9.85 13.69
CA ASN A 28 -8.49 9.38 15.04
C ASN A 28 -9.39 8.23 15.57
N ILE A 29 -10.01 7.46 14.66
CA ILE A 29 -10.83 6.28 15.00
C ILE A 29 -9.98 5.21 15.73
N VAL A 30 -8.67 5.22 15.50
CA VAL A 30 -7.72 4.29 16.11
C VAL A 30 -6.57 5.06 16.74
N SER A 31 -6.16 4.64 17.94
CA SER A 31 -5.03 5.26 18.62
C SER A 31 -3.73 5.05 17.85
N ARG A 32 -2.82 6.04 17.91
CA ARG A 32 -1.49 5.95 17.29
C ARG A 32 -0.72 4.70 17.72
N GLN A 33 -0.91 4.28 18.97
CA GLN A 33 -0.29 3.07 19.50
C GLN A 33 -0.79 1.81 18.80
N ALA A 34 -2.11 1.69 18.57
CA ALA A 34 -2.66 0.55 17.84
C ALA A 34 -2.24 0.55 16.36
N LEU A 35 -2.23 1.72 15.71
CA LEU A 35 -1.69 1.91 14.37
C LEU A 35 -0.23 1.47 14.24
N HIS A 36 0.61 1.84 15.21
CA HIS A 36 2.00 1.40 15.26
C HIS A 36 2.12 -0.12 15.32
N ARG A 37 1.28 -0.79 16.14
CA ARG A 37 1.25 -2.26 16.24
C ARG A 37 0.81 -2.92 14.93
N TYR A 38 -0.15 -2.32 14.21
CA TYR A 38 -0.55 -2.80 12.88
C TYR A 38 0.60 -2.71 11.87
N VAL A 39 1.28 -1.56 11.82
CA VAL A 39 2.43 -1.36 10.90
C VAL A 39 3.60 -2.28 11.24
N LYS A 40 3.85 -2.52 12.53
CA LYS A 40 4.87 -3.47 13.00
C LYS A 40 4.47 -4.93 12.76
N GLY A 41 3.18 -5.19 12.55
CA GLY A 41 2.64 -6.52 12.29
C GLY A 41 2.35 -7.34 13.56
N GLU A 42 2.34 -6.70 14.73
CA GLU A 42 2.06 -7.33 16.02
C GLU A 42 0.57 -7.61 16.22
N VAL A 43 -0.29 -6.83 15.59
CA VAL A 43 -1.74 -7.00 15.63
C VAL A 43 -2.28 -7.01 14.20
N ILE A 44 -3.21 -7.93 13.92
CA ILE A 44 -3.91 -7.99 12.64
C ILE A 44 -5.11 -7.04 12.72
N PRO A 45 -5.22 -6.05 11.80
CA PRO A 45 -6.38 -5.18 11.74
C PRO A 45 -7.63 -5.95 11.31
N ASP A 46 -8.78 -5.55 11.82
CA ASP A 46 -10.07 -6.14 11.45
C ASP A 46 -10.48 -5.74 10.01
N ASN A 47 -11.43 -6.46 9.41
CA ASN A 47 -11.89 -6.23 8.04
C ASN A 47 -12.34 -4.78 7.81
N VAL A 48 -13.09 -4.21 8.76
CA VAL A 48 -13.54 -2.81 8.71
C VAL A 48 -12.35 -1.85 8.67
N MET A 49 -11.27 -2.16 9.39
CA MET A 49 -10.07 -1.34 9.42
C MET A 49 -9.28 -1.46 8.11
N ILE A 50 -9.22 -2.65 7.52
CA ILE A 50 -8.59 -2.88 6.23
C ILE A 50 -9.32 -2.10 5.13
N GLU A 51 -10.66 -2.07 5.14
CA GLU A 51 -11.43 -1.25 4.20
C GLU A 51 -11.15 0.25 4.35
N LYS A 52 -11.07 0.74 5.60
CA LYS A 52 -10.72 2.15 5.85
C LYS A 52 -9.33 2.50 5.37
N LEU A 53 -8.35 1.65 5.64
CA LEU A 53 -6.98 1.81 5.16
C LEU A 53 -6.93 1.80 3.63
N SER A 54 -7.68 0.90 2.98
CA SER A 54 -7.82 0.84 1.52
C SER A 54 -8.35 2.16 0.94
N LYS A 55 -9.35 2.78 1.58
CA LYS A 55 -9.87 4.10 1.19
C LYS A 55 -8.85 5.22 1.39
N VAL A 56 -8.15 5.24 2.52
CA VAL A 56 -7.14 6.26 2.84
C VAL A 56 -5.95 6.24 1.88
N PHE A 57 -5.50 5.04 1.51
CA PHE A 57 -4.41 4.85 0.56
C PHE A 57 -4.84 4.88 -0.91
N ASN A 58 -6.15 4.93 -1.18
CA ASN A 58 -6.74 4.81 -2.51
C ASN A 58 -6.23 3.57 -3.28
N VAL A 59 -6.16 2.43 -2.61
CA VAL A 59 -5.75 1.14 -3.21
C VAL A 59 -6.76 0.06 -2.91
N HIS A 60 -6.86 -0.96 -3.77
CA HIS A 60 -7.74 -2.09 -3.53
C HIS A 60 -7.33 -2.89 -2.28
N ILE A 61 -8.30 -3.41 -1.53
CA ILE A 61 -8.12 -4.20 -0.28
C ILE A 61 -7.08 -5.33 -0.45
N ASN A 62 -7.11 -6.02 -1.59
CA ASN A 62 -6.14 -7.05 -1.93
C ASN A 62 -4.68 -6.58 -1.83
N LYS A 63 -4.38 -5.31 -2.09
CA LYS A 63 -3.01 -4.77 -2.01
C LYS A 63 -2.48 -4.74 -0.57
N LEU A 64 -3.39 -4.73 0.42
CA LEU A 64 -3.04 -4.75 1.84
C LEU A 64 -2.95 -6.18 2.40
N ILE A 65 -3.83 -7.08 1.93
CA ILE A 65 -3.93 -8.45 2.47
C ILE A 65 -2.99 -9.42 1.76
N GLN A 66 -2.83 -9.30 0.45
CA GLN A 66 -2.05 -10.27 -0.31
C GLN A 66 -0.58 -10.20 0.10
N ALA A 67 0.06 -11.38 0.16
CA ALA A 67 1.51 -11.44 0.10
C ALA A 67 1.99 -10.56 -1.06
N PRO A 68 3.19 -9.96 -0.98
CA PRO A 68 3.82 -9.43 -2.17
C PRO A 68 4.03 -10.61 -3.13
N SER A 69 3.00 -10.93 -3.92
CA SER A 69 3.08 -11.87 -5.02
C SER A 69 4.20 -11.34 -5.87
N ASP A 70 5.19 -12.20 -6.00
CA ASP A 70 6.50 -11.88 -6.53
C ASP A 70 6.37 -10.93 -7.71
N ARG A 71 7.14 -9.84 -7.63
CA ARG A 71 7.80 -9.24 -8.78
C ARG A 71 6.92 -9.33 -10.03
N VAL A 72 6.01 -8.38 -10.24
CA VAL A 72 5.71 -8.04 -11.63
C VAL A 72 7.05 -7.59 -12.18
N LYS A 73 7.78 -8.53 -12.78
CA LYS A 73 8.97 -8.27 -13.56
C LYS A 73 8.42 -7.50 -14.75
N VAL A 74 8.35 -6.19 -14.60
CA VAL A 74 8.15 -5.30 -15.73
C VAL A 74 9.47 -5.37 -16.48
N GLU A 75 9.59 -6.36 -17.37
CA GLU A 75 10.71 -6.43 -18.30
C GLU A 75 10.47 -5.29 -19.29
N LEU A 76 11.36 -4.29 -19.26
CA LEU A 76 11.38 -3.24 -20.27
C LEU A 76 11.64 -3.93 -21.61
N GLY A 77 10.59 -4.11 -22.40
CA GLY A 77 10.71 -4.63 -23.76
C GLY A 77 11.57 -3.70 -24.61
N GLU A 78 12.30 -4.26 -25.57
CA GLU A 78 13.16 -3.49 -26.47
C GLU A 78 12.39 -2.36 -27.15
N ILE A 79 12.99 -1.16 -27.16
CA ILE A 79 12.42 0.02 -27.83
C ILE A 79 12.46 -0.23 -29.34
N ARG A 80 11.30 -0.46 -29.96
CA ARG A 80 11.17 -0.58 -31.42
C ARG A 80 10.87 0.78 -32.03
N TYR A 81 11.77 1.27 -32.88
CA TYR A 81 11.53 2.47 -33.69
C TYR A 81 10.84 2.07 -34.99
N PHE A 82 9.60 2.52 -35.21
CA PHE A 82 8.96 2.46 -36.51
C PHE A 82 9.37 3.68 -37.32
N LYS A 83 10.14 3.49 -38.39
CA LYS A 83 10.47 4.57 -39.32
C LYS A 83 9.20 4.93 -40.09
N PHE A 84 8.56 6.03 -39.70
CA PHE A 84 7.45 6.60 -40.47
C PHE A 84 7.99 7.08 -41.81
N ARG A 85 7.58 6.42 -42.90
CA ARG A 85 7.81 6.91 -44.27
C ARG A 85 6.57 7.69 -44.66
N SER A 86 6.66 9.01 -44.67
CA SER A 86 5.65 9.83 -45.34
C SER A 86 5.86 9.67 -46.85
N TYR A 87 4.77 9.35 -47.56
CA TYR A 87 4.72 9.25 -49.02
C TYR A 87 4.96 10.61 -49.69
#